data_AF-A0A7R9ECS1-F1
#
_entry.id   AF-A0A7R9ECS1-F1
#
_cell.length_a   1.000
_cell.length_b   1.000
_cell.length_c   1.000
_cell.angle_alpha   90.00
_cell.angle_beta   90.00
_cell.angle_gamma   90.00
#
_symmetry.space_group_name_H-M   'P 1'
#
loop_
_entity.id
_entity.type
_entity.pdbx_description
1 polymer ?
#
loop_
_entity_poly.entity_id
_entity_poly.type
_entity_poly.pdbx_seq_one_letter_code
_entity_poly.pdbx_strand_id
1 'polypeptide(L)'
;MGKIYYCDFCDRSFVDGHDARKKHLMGSMHLRLRKEHYDSLRDAATILTEESAKVPCKRFRNTGECVFGGNCRYSHYSQEQLWELRQQ
;
A
#
# COMPACT_ATOMS: atom_id res chain seq x y z
N MET A 1 -25.86 -22.80 -14.50
CA MET A 1 -24.43 -22.48 -14.66
C MET A 1 -24.21 -21.08 -14.11
N GLY A 2 -23.56 -20.94 -12.96
CA GLY A 2 -23.35 -19.64 -12.31
C GLY A 2 -22.16 -18.91 -12.95
N LYS A 3 -22.22 -17.57 -13.00
CA LYS A 3 -21.06 -16.77 -13.37
C LYS A 3 -19.97 -16.98 -12.31
N ILE A 4 -18.71 -16.99 -12.71
CA ILE A 4 -17.56 -17.06 -11.79
C ILE A 4 -16.91 -15.68 -11.79
N TYR A 5 -16.59 -15.18 -10.61
CA TYR A 5 -15.83 -13.96 -10.43
C TYR A 5 -14.39 -14.31 -10.05
N TYR A 6 -13.46 -13.66 -10.73
CA TYR A 6 -12.04 -13.74 -10.46
C TYR A 6 -11.54 -12.41 -9.88
N CYS A 7 -10.72 -12.48 -8.84
CA CYS A 7 -10.07 -11.30 -8.26
C CYS A 7 -8.55 -11.35 -8.51
N ASP A 8 -8.05 -10.43 -9.32
CA ASP A 8 -6.61 -10.32 -9.65
C ASP A 8 -5.73 -10.08 -8.41
N PHE A 9 -6.18 -9.29 -7.44
CA PHE A 9 -5.40 -9.01 -6.22
C PHE A 9 -5.24 -10.22 -5.30
N CYS A 10 -6.20 -11.16 -5.34
CA CYS A 10 -6.28 -12.27 -4.39
C CYS A 10 -5.98 -13.63 -5.05
N ASP A 11 -5.83 -13.66 -6.39
CA ASP A 11 -5.67 -14.85 -7.23
C ASP A 11 -6.72 -15.93 -6.92
N ARG A 12 -7.99 -15.52 -6.80
CA ARG A 12 -9.09 -16.42 -6.39
C ARG A 12 -10.30 -16.29 -7.30
N SER A 13 -10.85 -17.45 -7.63
CA SER A 13 -12.13 -17.60 -8.33
C SER A 13 -13.22 -18.06 -7.37
N PHE A 14 -14.41 -17.46 -7.43
CA PHE A 14 -15.58 -17.90 -6.67
C PHE A 14 -16.87 -17.68 -7.46
N VAL A 15 -17.96 -18.33 -7.02
CA VAL A 15 -19.27 -18.16 -7.66
C VAL A 15 -19.73 -16.71 -7.53
N ASP A 16 -19.98 -16.08 -8.67
CA ASP A 16 -20.32 -14.66 -8.76
C ASP A 16 -21.73 -14.40 -8.22
N GLY A 17 -21.78 -13.97 -6.97
CA GLY A 17 -22.96 -13.37 -6.35
C GLY A 17 -22.63 -11.94 -5.93
N HIS A 18 -23.55 -11.00 -6.15
CA HIS A 18 -23.36 -9.59 -5.80
C HIS A 18 -22.91 -9.40 -4.33
N ASP A 19 -23.56 -10.10 -3.40
CA ASP A 19 -23.22 -10.04 -1.97
C ASP A 19 -21.87 -10.71 -1.65
N ALA A 20 -21.57 -11.85 -2.28
CA ALA A 20 -20.30 -12.56 -2.13
C ALA A 20 -19.11 -11.71 -2.62
N ARG A 21 -19.27 -11.05 -3.77
CA ARG A 21 -18.28 -10.13 -4.33
C ARG A 21 -18.08 -8.92 -3.41
N LYS A 22 -19.16 -8.31 -2.94
CA LYS A 22 -19.10 -7.16 -2.01
C LYS A 22 -18.36 -7.52 -0.71
N LYS A 23 -18.67 -8.68 -0.12
CA LYS A 23 -17.98 -9.19 1.07
C LYS A 23 -16.50 -9.47 0.81
N HIS A 24 -16.16 -10.05 -0.34
CA HIS A 24 -14.77 -10.28 -0.75
C HIS A 24 -13.99 -8.96 -0.85
N LEU A 25 -14.53 -7.97 -1.58
CA LEU A 25 -13.88 -6.67 -1.83
C LEU A 25 -13.67 -5.86 -0.55
N MET A 26 -14.56 -5.99 0.44
CA MET A 26 -14.41 -5.35 1.76
C MET A 26 -13.60 -6.20 2.77
N GLY A 27 -13.15 -7.39 2.37
CA GLY A 27 -12.33 -8.23 3.23
C GLY A 27 -10.98 -7.59 3.53
N SER A 28 -10.53 -7.69 4.77
CA SER A 28 -9.23 -7.15 5.22
C SER A 28 -8.05 -7.65 4.36
N MET A 29 -8.09 -8.91 3.93
CA MET A 29 -7.09 -9.48 3.03
C MET A 29 -7.05 -8.78 1.67
N HIS A 30 -8.21 -8.59 1.03
CA HIS A 30 -8.31 -7.89 -0.26
C HIS A 30 -7.83 -6.45 -0.12
N LEU A 31 -8.29 -5.73 0.91
CA LEU A 31 -7.86 -4.35 1.16
C LEU A 31 -6.34 -4.25 1.37
N ARG A 32 -5.73 -5.21 2.09
CA ARG A 32 -4.28 -5.26 2.30
C ARG A 32 -3.52 -5.52 1.00
N LEU A 33 -3.89 -6.56 0.24
CA LEU A 33 -3.22 -6.91 -1.02
C LEU A 33 -3.40 -5.80 -2.07
N ARG A 34 -4.59 -5.20 -2.13
CA ARG A 34 -4.85 -4.04 -2.97
C ARG A 34 -3.96 -2.87 -2.59
N LYS A 35 -3.84 -2.55 -1.31
CA LYS A 35 -2.94 -1.49 -0.83
C LYS A 35 -1.48 -1.79 -1.19
N GLU A 36 -1.01 -3.00 -0.94
CA GLU A 36 0.37 -3.43 -1.25
C GLU A 36 0.68 -3.32 -2.75
N HIS A 37 -0.27 -3.73 -3.60
CA HIS A 37 -0.16 -3.59 -5.06
C HIS A 37 0.01 -2.13 -5.50
N TYR A 38 -0.82 -1.22 -4.97
CA TYR A 38 -0.69 0.21 -5.30
C TYR A 38 0.49 0.89 -4.61
N ASP A 39 0.87 0.47 -3.41
CA ASP A 39 2.06 0.98 -2.71
C ASP A 39 3.34 0.62 -3.49
N SER A 40 3.40 -0.57 -4.11
CA SER A 40 4.53 -0.97 -4.98
C SER A 40 4.59 -0.23 -6.31
N LEU A 41 3.46 0.29 -6.79
CA LEU A 41 3.35 1.02 -8.05
C LEU A 41 3.26 2.53 -7.84
N ARG A 42 3.43 3.00 -6.59
CA ARG A 42 3.29 4.40 -6.25
C ARG A 42 4.41 5.19 -6.93
N ASP A 43 4.03 6.14 -7.78
CA ASP A 43 4.99 6.97 -8.51
C ASP A 43 5.97 7.65 -7.55
N ALA A 44 7.26 7.60 -7.90
CA ALA A 44 8.34 8.25 -7.17
C ALA A 44 8.04 9.75 -6.92
N ALA A 45 7.40 10.41 -7.89
CA ALA A 45 6.98 11.81 -7.78
C ALA A 45 5.89 12.04 -6.71
N THR A 46 4.92 11.12 -6.58
CA THR A 46 3.89 11.20 -5.55
C THR A 46 4.50 10.93 -4.17
N ILE A 47 5.35 9.90 -4.06
CA ILE A 47 6.11 9.61 -2.84
C ILE A 47 6.92 10.85 -2.42
N LEU A 48 7.69 11.43 -3.34
CA LEU A 48 8.51 12.60 -3.06
C LEU A 48 7.67 13.79 -2.56
N THR A 49 6.53 14.06 -3.20
CA THR A 49 5.66 15.19 -2.81
C THR A 49 5.03 14.96 -1.44
N GLU A 50 4.53 13.76 -1.16
CA GLU A 50 3.90 13.44 0.12
C GLU A 50 4.93 13.33 1.26
N GLU A 51 6.09 12.74 1.00
CA GLU A 51 7.11 12.46 2.01
C GLU A 51 7.99 13.67 2.30
N SER A 52 8.29 14.52 1.32
CA SER A 52 9.01 15.79 1.54
C SER A 52 8.22 16.78 2.41
N ALA A 53 6.88 16.70 2.38
CA ALA A 53 6.00 17.51 3.23
C ALA A 53 5.80 16.90 4.64
N LYS A 54 6.16 15.63 4.84
CA LYS A 54 5.98 14.92 6.12
C LYS A 54 7.22 15.05 7.00
N VAL A 55 6.99 15.10 8.31
CA VAL A 55 8.06 15.03 9.30
C VAL A 55 8.65 13.62 9.31
N PRO A 56 9.99 13.46 9.34
CA PRO A 56 10.62 12.15 9.42
C PRO A 56 10.26 11.43 10.72
N CYS A 57 9.99 10.13 10.62
CA CYS A 57 9.65 9.28 11.74
C CYS A 57 10.86 9.13 12.66
N LYS A 58 10.84 9.81 13.82
CA LYS A 58 11.94 9.72 14.80
C LYS A 58 12.21 8.29 15.25
N ARG A 59 11.16 7.48 15.39
CA ARG A 59 11.29 6.08 15.83
C ARG A 59 11.96 5.23 14.77
N PHE A 60 11.53 5.33 13.51
CA PHE A 60 12.20 4.63 12.42
C PHE A 60 13.65 5.11 12.26
N ARG A 61 13.90 6.41 12.33
CA ARG A 61 15.24 6.99 12.21
C ARG A 61 16.20 6.55 13.32
N ASN A 62 15.71 6.41 14.56
CA ASN A 62 16.57 6.07 15.71
C ASN A 62 16.74 4.57 15.91
N THR A 63 15.68 3.79 15.70
CA THR A 63 15.68 2.33 15.97
C THR A 63 15.77 1.47 14.70
N GLY A 64 15.66 2.06 13.51
CA GLY A 64 15.57 1.32 12.25
C GLY A 64 14.24 0.57 12.05
N GLU A 65 13.41 0.50 13.09
CA GLU A 65 12.13 -0.19 13.10
C GLU A 65 11.01 0.75 13.55
N CYS A 66 9.86 0.65 12.87
CA CYS A 66 8.65 1.36 13.23
C CYS A 66 7.51 0.36 13.36
N VAL A 67 6.91 0.32 14.55
CA VAL A 67 5.75 -0.54 14.86
C VAL A 67 4.54 -0.29 13.95
N PHE A 68 4.48 0.87 13.29
CA PHE A 68 3.41 1.23 12.36
C PHE A 68 3.69 0.83 10.91
N GLY A 69 4.92 0.41 10.58
CA GLY A 69 5.31 -0.04 9.24
C GLY A 69 4.88 0.91 8.12
N GLY A 70 4.31 0.37 7.03
CA GLY A 70 3.75 1.12 5.90
C GLY A 70 2.43 1.86 6.19
N ASN A 71 1.98 1.90 7.45
CA ASN A 71 0.85 2.71 7.89
C ASN A 71 1.29 3.87 8.79
N CYS A 72 2.60 4.13 8.89
CA CYS A 72 3.10 5.25 9.65
C CYS A 72 2.67 6.59 9.03
N ARG A 73 2.23 7.52 9.88
CA ARG A 73 1.88 8.88 9.46
C ARG A 73 3.11 9.74 9.14
N TYR A 74 4.29 9.31 9.58
CA TYR A 74 5.56 10.02 9.45
C TYR A 74 6.41 9.41 8.35
N SER A 75 7.28 10.22 7.76
CA SER A 75 8.12 9.73 6.66
C SER A 75 9.15 8.71 7.12
N HIS A 76 9.22 7.58 6.45
CA HIS A 76 10.26 6.57 6.65
C HIS A 76 11.43 6.73 5.67
N TYR A 77 11.34 7.68 4.75
CA TYR A 77 12.43 7.97 3.82
C TYR A 77 13.48 8.83 4.51
N SER A 78 14.75 8.45 4.31
CA SER A 78 15.86 9.32 4.67
C SER A 78 15.98 10.48 3.68
N GLN A 79 16.69 11.54 4.08
CA GLN A 79 16.97 12.68 3.21
C GLN A 79 17.62 12.24 1.89
N GLU A 80 18.51 11.24 1.96
CA GLU A 80 19.20 10.63 0.83
C GLU A 80 18.23 9.90 -0.09
N GLN A 81 17.33 9.07 0.45
CA GLN A 81 16.34 8.35 -0.36
C GLN A 81 15.35 9.31 -1.06
N LEU A 82 14.99 10.42 -0.42
CA LEU A 82 14.18 11.46 -1.07
C LEU A 82 14.96 12.18 -2.18
N TRP A 83 16.27 12.35 -2.04
CA TRP A 83 17.11 12.91 -3.10
C TRP A 83 17.23 11.95 -4.28
N GLU A 84 17.41 10.65 -4.04
CA GLU A 84 17.43 9.62 -5.08
C GLU A 84 16.10 9.56 -5.84
N LEU A 85 14.97 9.62 -5.13
CA LEU A 85 13.63 9.67 -5.73
C LEU A 85 13.38 10.93 -6.57
N ARG A 86 14.10 12.03 -6.30
CA ARG A 86 14.03 13.26 -7.12
C ARG A 86 14.82 13.16 -8.42
N GLN A 87 15.77 12.22 -8.51
CA GLN A 87 16.63 12.05 -9.67
C GLN A 87 16.16 10.95 -10.64
N GLN A 88 15.14 10.18 -10.27
CA GLN A 88 14.40 9.27 -11.17
C GLN A 88 13.31 10.02 -11.93
#